data_AF-A0A2G7FFA1-F1
#
_entry.id   AF-A0A2G7FFA1-F1
#
_cell.length_a   1.000
_cell.length_b   1.000
_cell.length_c   1.000
_cell.angle_alpha   90.00
_cell.angle_beta   90.00
_cell.angle_gamma   90.00
#
_symmetry.space_group_name_H-M   'P 1'
#
loop_
_entity.id
_entity.type
_entity.pdbx_description
1 polymer ?
#
loop_
_entity_poly.entity_id
_entity_poly.type
_entity_poly.pdbx_seq_one_letter_code
_entity_poly.pdbx_strand_id
1 'polypeptide(L)'
;MMLELRSIDPTYAEVVPDSWKTMIATTAKHDKAKPFSNLDDYVNYRIIDTGAPFVDTLMRFGMGILLTEEEIETVAPIVKPCYAALGLANDYFSFDVEWKEFQERQSDEGAMTNAAWLFKQWNSVPGNIAWSLRCPQYHPELCDEAGCLLEDEAGATGYGGPADYIRSLPSRGVRKAFVDAMNVWLVLPNDVVNRVKSIAETLHNASLMSDDIEDSSPLRPGQPAAHTIFGQGQTTNSANYLLIQAMDQIRDDYKNLTKDYATLKGFCEDLDEGKYSFPLVHALTTQPRNVQLRGILRESQNTKGMSLPLKQCVLEQLNQAGSMEYTHSILGKLMKNITVEIGPLEQKMGCSN
;
A
#
# COMPACT_ATOMS: atom_id res chain seq x y z
N MET A 1 -20.60 6.53 23.84
CA MET A 1 -20.66 5.41 22.88
C MET A 1 -22.01 4.72 22.83
N MET A 2 -22.37 3.79 23.73
CA MET A 2 -23.60 2.98 23.56
C MET A 2 -24.92 3.78 23.56
N LEU A 3 -25.00 4.85 24.36
CA LEU A 3 -26.14 5.76 24.35
C LEU A 3 -26.22 6.60 23.06
N GLU A 4 -25.06 6.90 22.44
CA GLU A 4 -24.98 7.63 21.17
C GLU A 4 -25.36 6.72 20.00
N LEU A 5 -24.88 5.47 19.98
CA LEU A 5 -25.25 4.48 18.97
C LEU A 5 -26.77 4.24 18.97
N ARG A 6 -27.39 4.10 20.15
CA ARG A 6 -28.85 3.99 20.28
C ARG A 6 -29.61 5.23 19.85
N SER A 7 -29.00 6.41 19.94
CA SER A 7 -29.60 7.66 19.45
C SER A 7 -29.55 7.79 17.94
N ILE A 8 -28.62 7.09 17.28
CA ILE A 8 -28.48 7.04 15.82
C ILE A 8 -29.43 5.99 15.25
N ASP A 9 -29.33 4.74 15.72
CA ASP A 9 -30.21 3.65 15.30
C ASP A 9 -30.45 2.68 16.47
N PRO A 10 -31.65 2.68 17.07
CA PRO A 10 -31.94 1.86 18.24
C PRO A 10 -31.99 0.36 17.92
N THR A 11 -32.39 -0.04 16.70
CA THR A 11 -32.51 -1.45 16.31
C THR A 11 -31.13 -2.05 16.05
N TYR A 12 -30.27 -1.33 15.32
CA TYR A 12 -28.93 -1.82 15.02
C TYR A 12 -27.99 -1.72 16.23
N ALA A 13 -28.27 -0.80 17.17
CA ALA A 13 -27.49 -0.68 18.39
C ALA A 13 -27.76 -1.79 19.43
N GLU A 14 -28.73 -2.69 19.20
CA GLU A 14 -29.01 -3.81 20.10
C GLU A 14 -27.99 -4.95 20.00
N VAL A 15 -27.32 -5.13 18.86
CA VAL A 15 -26.34 -6.20 18.64
C VAL A 15 -24.90 -5.83 19.06
N VAL A 16 -24.60 -4.53 19.13
CA VAL A 16 -23.28 -4.00 19.53
C VAL A 16 -22.89 -4.35 20.99
N PRO A 17 -23.78 -4.29 22.01
CA PRO A 17 -23.43 -4.62 23.38
C PRO A 17 -22.94 -6.05 23.57
N ASP A 18 -23.52 -7.03 22.89
CA ASP A 18 -23.16 -8.44 23.08
C ASP A 18 -21.85 -8.78 22.35
N SER A 19 -21.61 -8.18 21.19
CA SER A 19 -20.31 -8.22 20.51
C SER A 19 -19.21 -7.54 21.35
N TRP A 20 -19.52 -6.40 22.00
CA TRP A 20 -18.59 -5.71 22.89
C TRP A 20 -18.27 -6.51 24.15
N LYS A 21 -19.27 -7.12 24.80
CA LYS A 21 -19.06 -8.02 25.95
C LYS A 21 -18.17 -9.20 25.56
N THR A 22 -18.38 -9.77 24.38
CA THR A 22 -17.57 -10.88 23.85
C THR A 22 -16.12 -10.43 23.65
N MET A 23 -15.89 -9.29 23.02
CA MET A 23 -14.56 -8.71 22.84
C MET A 23 -13.85 -8.43 24.18
N ILE A 24 -14.54 -7.85 25.16
CA ILE A 24 -13.94 -7.62 26.49
C ILE A 24 -13.63 -8.96 27.16
N ALA A 25 -14.54 -9.93 27.12
CA ALA A 25 -14.34 -11.22 27.77
C ALA A 25 -13.16 -12.02 27.19
N THR A 26 -12.82 -11.81 25.92
CA THR A 26 -11.69 -12.46 25.24
C THR A 26 -10.40 -11.65 25.36
N THR A 27 -10.44 -10.34 25.08
CA THR A 27 -9.26 -9.46 25.05
C THR A 27 -8.78 -9.08 26.46
N ALA A 28 -9.69 -8.87 27.41
CA ALA A 28 -9.35 -8.41 28.76
C ALA A 28 -8.95 -9.54 29.72
N LYS A 29 -9.19 -10.81 29.37
CA LYS A 29 -8.76 -11.95 30.20
C LYS A 29 -7.25 -12.19 30.17
N HIS A 30 -6.48 -11.48 29.32
CA HIS A 30 -5.01 -11.56 29.27
C HIS A 30 -4.47 -12.99 29.38
N ASP A 31 -5.09 -13.94 28.68
CA ASP A 31 -4.58 -15.31 28.62
C ASP A 31 -3.42 -15.38 27.61
N LYS A 32 -2.41 -14.52 27.82
CA LYS A 32 -1.21 -14.35 26.99
C LYS A 32 -0.26 -15.55 27.07
N ALA A 33 -0.66 -16.61 27.77
CA ALA A 33 0.11 -17.84 27.94
C ALA A 33 -0.64 -19.08 27.40
N LYS A 34 -1.76 -18.91 26.69
CA LYS A 34 -2.48 -20.04 26.10
C LYS A 34 -1.55 -20.76 25.09
N PRO A 35 -1.25 -22.06 25.28
CA PRO A 35 -0.43 -22.79 24.34
C PRO A 35 -1.25 -23.10 23.07
N PHE A 36 -0.64 -22.89 21.91
CA PHE A 36 -1.18 -23.27 20.62
C PHE A 36 -0.29 -24.34 20.01
N SER A 37 -0.89 -25.35 19.39
CA SER A 37 -0.18 -26.48 18.76
C SER A 37 -0.10 -26.37 17.24
N ASN A 38 -0.88 -25.48 16.62
CA ASN A 38 -0.93 -25.27 15.19
C ASN A 38 -1.43 -23.86 14.83
N LEU A 39 -1.20 -23.46 13.57
CA LEU A 39 -1.52 -22.12 13.07
C LEU A 39 -3.02 -21.85 13.00
N ASP A 40 -3.83 -22.85 12.64
CA ASP A 40 -5.28 -22.66 12.46
C ASP A 40 -5.96 -22.32 13.80
N ASP A 41 -5.61 -23.04 14.87
CA ASP A 41 -6.10 -22.77 16.22
C ASP A 41 -5.65 -21.38 16.71
N TYR A 42 -4.42 -20.99 16.37
CA TYR A 42 -3.91 -19.67 16.71
C TYR A 42 -4.64 -18.56 15.95
N VAL A 43 -4.81 -18.69 14.63
CA VAL A 43 -5.49 -17.70 13.79
C VAL A 43 -6.94 -17.52 14.23
N ASN A 44 -7.65 -18.62 14.51
CA ASN A 44 -9.02 -18.56 15.01
C ASN A 44 -9.11 -17.81 16.35
N TYR A 45 -8.15 -18.03 17.26
CA TYR A 45 -8.04 -17.25 18.48
C TYR A 45 -7.72 -15.77 18.17
N ARG A 46 -6.75 -15.52 17.30
CA ARG A 46 -6.19 -14.19 17.03
C ARG A 46 -7.20 -13.25 16.39
N ILE A 47 -8.04 -13.76 15.49
CA ILE A 47 -9.17 -13.01 14.90
C ILE A 47 -10.07 -12.43 16.00
N ILE A 48 -10.35 -13.21 17.04
CA ILE A 48 -11.22 -12.79 18.15
C ILE A 48 -10.47 -11.85 19.11
N ASP A 49 -9.19 -12.15 19.38
CA ASP A 49 -8.31 -11.39 20.27
C ASP A 49 -7.98 -9.98 19.74
N THR A 50 -7.87 -9.79 18.42
CA THR A 50 -7.74 -8.47 17.79
C THR A 50 -9.06 -7.68 17.79
N GLY A 51 -10.13 -8.23 18.35
CA GLY A 51 -11.44 -7.61 18.40
C GLY A 51 -12.16 -7.55 17.05
N ALA A 52 -11.78 -8.39 16.09
CA ALA A 52 -12.35 -8.34 14.74
C ALA A 52 -13.89 -8.48 14.72
N PRO A 53 -14.52 -9.37 15.52
CA PRO A 53 -15.99 -9.46 15.56
C PRO A 53 -16.67 -8.17 16.03
N PHE A 54 -16.02 -7.38 16.89
CA PHE A 54 -16.54 -6.10 17.35
C PHE A 54 -16.40 -5.02 16.28
N VAL A 55 -15.24 -4.95 15.64
CA VAL A 55 -14.99 -4.03 14.51
C VAL A 55 -15.96 -4.31 13.36
N ASP A 56 -16.15 -5.58 13.01
CA ASP A 56 -17.13 -6.07 12.03
C ASP A 56 -18.55 -5.60 12.36
N THR A 57 -18.95 -5.74 13.63
CA THR A 57 -20.27 -5.30 14.12
C THR A 57 -20.44 -3.78 14.02
N LEU A 58 -19.39 -3.00 14.32
CA LEU A 58 -19.41 -1.54 14.17
C LEU A 58 -19.44 -1.09 12.70
N MET A 59 -18.70 -1.76 11.83
CA MET A 59 -18.72 -1.49 10.38
C MET A 59 -20.10 -1.74 9.81
N ARG A 60 -20.71 -2.88 10.14
CA ARG A 60 -22.10 -3.21 9.77
C ARG A 60 -23.10 -2.20 10.31
N PHE A 61 -22.95 -1.76 11.56
CA PHE A 61 -23.77 -0.69 12.13
C PHE A 61 -23.65 0.60 11.31
N GLY A 62 -22.43 1.04 10.98
CA GLY A 62 -22.19 2.24 10.18
C GLY A 62 -22.74 2.15 8.75
N MET A 63 -22.88 0.93 8.22
CA MET A 63 -23.43 0.64 6.90
C MET A 63 -24.95 0.38 6.92
N GLY A 64 -25.58 0.31 8.10
CA GLY A 64 -26.99 -0.07 8.22
C GLY A 64 -27.26 -1.50 7.74
N ILE A 65 -26.34 -2.43 7.97
CA ILE A 65 -26.47 -3.84 7.58
C ILE A 65 -26.67 -4.70 8.83
N LEU A 66 -27.81 -5.39 8.92
CA LEU A 66 -28.08 -6.41 9.92
C LEU A 66 -28.06 -7.75 9.20
N LEU A 67 -27.17 -8.64 9.65
CA LEU A 67 -27.12 -10.01 9.18
C LEU A 67 -27.69 -10.91 10.26
N THR A 68 -28.52 -11.86 9.84
CA THR A 68 -28.91 -13.01 10.64
C THR A 68 -27.73 -13.94 10.88
N GLU A 69 -27.82 -14.84 11.86
CA GLU A 69 -26.75 -15.82 12.12
C GLU A 69 -26.45 -16.70 10.89
N GLU A 70 -27.49 -17.08 10.12
CA GLU A 70 -27.36 -17.86 8.88
C GLU A 70 -26.62 -17.08 7.77
N GLU A 71 -26.88 -15.78 7.66
CA GLU A 71 -26.16 -14.91 6.71
C GLU A 71 -24.71 -14.68 7.13
N ILE A 72 -24.44 -14.55 8.44
CA ILE A 72 -23.08 -14.47 8.98
C ILE A 72 -22.30 -15.74 8.65
N GLU A 73 -22.90 -16.92 8.82
CA GLU A 73 -22.28 -18.19 8.45
C GLU A 73 -22.02 -18.29 6.94
N THR A 74 -22.92 -17.77 6.12
CA THR A 74 -22.77 -17.74 4.66
C THR A 74 -21.58 -16.90 4.21
N VAL A 75 -21.33 -15.75 4.85
CA VAL A 75 -20.19 -14.87 4.49
C VAL A 75 -18.89 -15.20 5.23
N ALA A 76 -18.94 -16.05 6.25
CA ALA A 76 -17.79 -16.42 7.07
C ALA A 76 -16.56 -16.90 6.28
N PRO A 77 -16.67 -17.70 5.19
CA PRO A 77 -15.53 -18.13 4.39
C PRO A 77 -14.76 -16.97 3.72
N ILE A 78 -15.43 -15.84 3.46
CA ILE A 78 -14.83 -14.65 2.85
C ILE A 78 -14.25 -13.74 3.93
N VAL A 79 -14.97 -13.57 5.03
CA VAL A 79 -14.63 -12.62 6.09
C VAL A 79 -13.47 -13.12 6.97
N LYS A 80 -13.41 -14.43 7.24
CA LYS A 80 -12.36 -15.03 8.11
C LYS A 80 -10.93 -14.81 7.58
N PRO A 81 -10.61 -15.05 6.29
CA PRO A 81 -9.28 -14.77 5.75
C PRO A 81 -8.85 -13.31 5.88
N CYS A 82 -9.76 -12.36 5.71
CA CYS A 82 -9.47 -10.93 5.85
C CYS A 82 -9.02 -10.57 7.27
N TYR A 83 -9.71 -11.10 8.28
CA TYR A 83 -9.33 -10.88 9.67
C TYR A 83 -8.09 -11.67 10.08
N ALA A 84 -7.88 -12.87 9.52
CA ALA A 84 -6.64 -13.62 9.70
C ALA A 84 -5.43 -12.81 9.19
N ALA A 85 -5.52 -12.24 7.98
CA ALA A 85 -4.47 -11.41 7.41
C ALA A 85 -4.19 -10.18 8.26
N LEU A 86 -5.22 -9.51 8.76
CA LEU A 86 -5.07 -8.35 9.65
C LEU A 86 -4.37 -8.70 10.96
N GLY A 87 -4.76 -9.81 11.60
CA GLY A 87 -4.16 -10.28 12.85
C GLY A 87 -2.70 -10.70 12.69
N LEU A 88 -2.39 -11.46 11.62
CA LEU A 88 -1.02 -11.90 11.33
C LEU A 88 -0.11 -10.74 10.91
N ALA A 89 -0.64 -9.76 10.17
CA ALA A 89 0.11 -8.55 9.85
C ALA A 89 0.42 -7.73 11.12
N ASN A 90 -0.55 -7.63 12.04
CA ASN A 90 -0.31 -6.99 13.33
C ASN A 90 0.84 -7.67 14.08
N ASP A 91 0.79 -9.01 14.21
CA ASP A 91 1.84 -9.78 14.88
C ASP A 91 3.22 -9.58 14.27
N TYR A 92 3.30 -9.48 12.94
CA TYR A 92 4.56 -9.25 12.24
C TYR A 92 5.14 -7.88 12.58
N PHE A 93 4.33 -6.82 12.52
CA PHE A 93 4.80 -5.46 12.77
C PHE A 93 4.99 -5.13 14.26
N SER A 94 4.25 -5.78 15.15
CA SER A 94 4.35 -5.57 16.60
C SER A 94 5.42 -6.45 17.27
N PHE A 95 5.98 -7.43 16.54
CA PHE A 95 6.87 -8.45 17.10
C PHE A 95 8.03 -7.87 17.92
N ASP A 96 8.77 -6.89 17.40
CA ASP A 96 9.96 -6.38 18.09
C ASP A 96 9.61 -5.70 19.43
N VAL A 97 8.45 -5.04 19.49
CA VAL A 97 7.93 -4.42 20.71
C VAL A 97 7.48 -5.49 21.70
N GLU A 98 6.69 -6.46 21.24
CA GLU A 98 6.19 -7.57 22.05
C GLU A 98 7.32 -8.47 22.57
N TRP A 99 8.35 -8.70 21.76
CA TRP A 99 9.53 -9.47 22.10
C TRP A 99 10.37 -8.78 23.15
N LYS A 100 10.56 -7.46 23.04
CA LYS A 100 11.25 -6.68 24.06
C LYS A 100 10.50 -6.72 25.39
N GLU A 101 9.18 -6.52 25.37
CA GLU A 101 8.34 -6.67 26.56
C GLU A 101 8.42 -8.10 27.13
N PHE A 102 8.50 -9.10 26.27
CA PHE A 102 8.64 -10.50 26.67
C PHE A 102 9.98 -10.77 27.37
N GLN A 103 11.09 -10.23 26.84
CA GLN A 103 12.42 -10.35 27.46
C GLN A 103 12.54 -9.62 28.80
N GLU A 104 11.80 -8.52 28.98
CA GLU A 104 11.78 -7.76 30.22
C GLU A 104 10.93 -8.42 31.33
N ARG A 105 10.07 -9.39 30.99
CA ARG A 105 9.33 -10.20 31.98
C ARG A 105 10.30 -11.20 32.64
N GLN A 106 10.62 -10.97 33.92
CA GLN A 106 11.51 -11.82 34.74
C GLN A 106 10.94 -13.21 35.11
N SER A 107 9.99 -13.76 34.35
CA SER A 107 9.37 -15.07 34.62
C SER A 107 9.73 -16.08 33.54
N ASP A 108 10.36 -17.19 33.93
CA ASP A 108 10.73 -18.32 33.06
C ASP A 108 9.52 -19.09 32.47
N GLU A 109 8.29 -18.69 32.80
CA GLU A 109 7.07 -19.31 32.30
C GLU A 109 6.18 -18.27 31.63
N GLY A 110 6.43 -18.03 30.34
CA GLY A 110 5.51 -17.30 29.50
C GLY A 110 5.70 -17.73 28.06
N ALA A 111 4.63 -18.20 27.42
CA ALA A 111 4.58 -18.22 25.96
C ALA A 111 4.33 -16.79 25.46
N MET A 112 4.82 -16.44 24.28
CA MET A 112 4.41 -15.18 23.63
C MET A 112 3.28 -15.49 22.65
N THR A 113 2.13 -14.84 22.82
CA THR A 113 0.97 -14.98 21.93
C THR A 113 1.16 -14.19 20.64
N ASN A 114 2.11 -14.62 19.82
CA ASN A 114 2.46 -13.99 18.55
C ASN A 114 2.76 -15.08 17.51
N ALA A 115 2.21 -14.94 16.28
CA ALA A 115 2.42 -15.91 15.21
C ALA A 115 3.89 -16.23 14.95
N ALA A 116 4.77 -15.23 14.90
CA ALA A 116 6.18 -15.43 14.59
C ALA A 116 6.90 -16.22 15.71
N TRP A 117 6.53 -15.99 16.97
CA TRP A 117 7.06 -16.75 18.10
C TRP A 117 6.55 -18.18 18.12
N LEU A 118 5.26 -18.39 17.90
CA LEU A 118 4.66 -19.72 17.88
C LEU A 118 5.21 -20.57 16.73
N PHE A 119 5.37 -19.97 15.55
CA PHE A 119 5.94 -20.65 14.39
C PHE A 119 7.39 -21.09 14.64
N LYS A 120 8.17 -20.27 15.33
CA LYS A 120 9.52 -20.65 15.81
C LYS A 120 9.46 -21.87 16.73
N GLN A 121 8.54 -21.90 17.70
CA GLN A 121 8.39 -23.02 18.65
C GLN A 121 7.98 -24.31 17.94
N TRP A 122 6.99 -24.26 17.05
CA TRP A 122 6.50 -25.44 16.32
C TRP A 122 7.56 -26.04 15.40
N ASN A 123 8.39 -25.20 14.78
CA ASN A 123 9.40 -25.64 13.83
C ASN A 123 10.79 -25.84 14.46
N SER A 124 10.89 -25.80 15.80
CA SER A 124 12.14 -26.01 16.55
C SER A 124 13.31 -25.16 16.03
N VAL A 125 13.03 -23.93 15.60
CA VAL A 125 14.06 -23.08 14.99
C VAL A 125 14.93 -22.48 16.10
N PRO A 126 16.27 -22.68 16.08
CA PRO A 126 17.16 -22.17 17.11
C PRO A 126 16.97 -20.69 17.37
N GLY A 127 17.02 -20.29 18.65
CA GLY A 127 16.60 -18.96 19.11
C GLY A 127 17.31 -17.76 18.48
N ASN A 128 18.44 -18.00 17.84
CA ASN A 128 19.32 -17.06 17.18
C ASN A 128 19.20 -17.01 15.65
N ILE A 129 18.39 -17.88 15.02
CA ILE A 129 18.43 -18.09 13.55
C ILE A 129 17.09 -17.82 12.85
N ALA A 130 15.94 -17.86 13.51
CA ALA A 130 14.66 -17.80 12.79
C ALA A 130 14.25 -16.40 12.29
N TRP A 131 14.48 -15.37 13.11
CA TRP A 131 13.91 -14.03 12.90
C TRP A 131 14.98 -13.00 12.51
N SER A 132 16.25 -13.27 12.81
CA SER A 132 17.38 -12.44 12.42
C SER A 132 17.67 -12.44 10.92
N LEU A 133 17.17 -13.43 10.17
CA LEU A 133 17.44 -13.61 8.74
C LEU A 133 16.79 -12.57 7.81
N ARG A 134 15.94 -11.67 8.33
CA ARG A 134 15.31 -10.60 7.53
C ARG A 134 15.28 -9.22 8.20
N CYS A 135 15.92 -9.05 9.35
CA CYS A 135 16.01 -7.73 10.00
C CYS A 135 17.35 -7.07 9.62
N PRO A 136 17.36 -6.01 8.79
CA PRO A 136 18.59 -5.38 8.27
C PRO A 136 19.49 -4.76 9.36
N GLN A 137 19.02 -4.70 10.60
CA GLN A 137 19.69 -4.01 11.70
C GLN A 137 20.67 -4.89 12.48
N TYR A 138 20.56 -6.23 12.43
CA TYR A 138 21.29 -7.11 13.37
C TYR A 138 22.34 -8.06 12.74
N HIS A 139 22.22 -8.45 11.47
CA HIS A 139 23.18 -9.36 10.82
C HIS A 139 23.40 -9.02 9.33
N PRO A 140 24.16 -7.95 9.03
CA PRO A 140 24.40 -7.50 7.66
C PRO A 140 25.10 -8.59 6.82
N GLU A 141 26.07 -9.31 7.37
CA GLU A 141 26.76 -10.40 6.67
C GLU A 141 25.88 -11.60 6.25
N LEU A 142 24.78 -11.88 6.96
CA LEU A 142 23.84 -12.96 6.60
C LEU A 142 22.72 -12.49 5.65
N CYS A 143 22.39 -11.18 5.65
CA CYS A 143 21.63 -10.57 4.56
C CYS A 143 22.44 -10.56 3.26
N ASP A 144 23.76 -10.39 3.36
CA ASP A 144 24.65 -10.55 2.20
C ASP A 144 24.72 -12.02 1.76
N GLU A 145 24.70 -13.00 2.67
CA GLU A 145 24.76 -14.43 2.31
C GLU A 145 23.40 -15.01 1.83
N ALA A 146 22.27 -14.56 2.39
CA ALA A 146 20.92 -14.85 1.89
C ALA A 146 20.60 -14.03 0.62
N GLY A 147 21.15 -12.82 0.52
CA GLY A 147 21.29 -12.05 -0.71
C GLY A 147 22.06 -12.85 -1.75
N CYS A 148 23.20 -13.46 -1.38
CA CYS A 148 23.97 -14.35 -2.24
C CYS A 148 23.20 -15.63 -2.63
N LEU A 149 22.34 -16.19 -1.78
CA LEU A 149 21.53 -17.37 -2.11
C LEU A 149 20.31 -17.03 -2.99
N LEU A 150 19.68 -15.89 -2.76
CA LEU A 150 18.68 -15.33 -3.68
C LEU A 150 19.35 -14.80 -4.95
N GLU A 151 20.62 -14.39 -4.91
CA GLU A 151 21.52 -14.16 -6.05
C GLU A 151 22.12 -15.47 -6.60
N ASP A 152 21.95 -16.62 -5.97
CA ASP A 152 22.30 -17.90 -6.61
C ASP A 152 21.10 -18.44 -7.40
N GLU A 153 19.86 -18.11 -6.98
CA GLU A 153 18.64 -18.35 -7.76
C GLU A 153 18.26 -17.18 -8.72
N ALA A 154 18.64 -15.93 -8.42
CA ALA A 154 18.41 -14.72 -9.25
C ALA A 154 19.69 -14.12 -9.87
N GLY A 155 20.87 -14.44 -9.33
CA GLY A 155 22.18 -13.94 -9.80
C GLY A 155 22.88 -14.89 -10.77
N ALA A 156 22.07 -15.64 -11.53
CA ALA A 156 22.39 -15.72 -12.95
C ALA A 156 22.43 -14.32 -13.63
N THR A 157 21.83 -13.26 -13.03
CA THR A 157 21.71 -11.92 -13.68
C THR A 157 22.10 -10.66 -12.89
N GLY A 158 22.19 -10.67 -11.55
CA GLY A 158 22.70 -9.52 -10.75
C GLY A 158 21.70 -8.40 -10.43
N TYR A 159 20.39 -8.69 -10.38
CA TYR A 159 19.32 -7.71 -10.11
C TYR A 159 18.31 -8.22 -9.08
N GLY A 160 17.76 -7.33 -8.22
CA GLY A 160 16.80 -7.64 -7.14
C GLY A 160 15.38 -8.07 -7.58
N GLY A 161 15.15 -8.28 -8.88
CA GLY A 161 13.88 -8.72 -9.48
C GLY A 161 13.59 -8.09 -10.85
N PRO A 162 12.48 -8.45 -11.51
CA PRO A 162 12.15 -7.98 -12.87
C PRO A 162 12.07 -6.44 -12.99
N ALA A 163 11.54 -5.77 -11.96
CA ALA A 163 11.41 -4.32 -11.90
C ALA A 163 12.77 -3.60 -11.82
N ASP A 164 13.75 -4.18 -11.13
CA ASP A 164 15.09 -3.60 -11.04
C ASP A 164 15.91 -3.92 -12.28
N TYR A 165 15.72 -5.12 -12.84
CA TYR A 165 16.30 -5.49 -14.12
C TYR A 165 15.87 -4.51 -15.24
N ILE A 166 14.57 -4.29 -15.43
CA ILE A 166 14.09 -3.40 -16.50
C ILE A 166 14.59 -1.96 -16.32
N ARG A 167 14.72 -1.49 -15.07
CA ARG A 167 15.26 -0.14 -14.75
C ARG A 167 16.74 -0.01 -15.06
N SER A 168 17.48 -1.12 -14.98
CA SER A 168 18.91 -1.14 -15.28
C SER A 168 19.22 -1.10 -16.78
N LEU A 169 18.25 -1.48 -17.62
CA LEU A 169 18.47 -1.57 -19.05
C LEU A 169 18.72 -0.19 -19.66
N PRO A 170 19.61 -0.09 -20.67
CA PRO A 170 19.92 1.16 -21.33
C PRO A 170 18.66 1.73 -22.00
N SER A 171 18.19 2.88 -21.50
CA SER A 171 17.07 3.61 -22.10
C SER A 171 17.58 4.73 -23.00
N ARG A 172 16.86 5.02 -24.08
CA ARG A 172 17.18 6.16 -24.97
C ARG A 172 16.93 7.53 -24.34
N GLY A 173 16.43 7.58 -23.10
CA GLY A 173 16.16 8.83 -22.37
C GLY A 173 15.11 9.76 -22.97
N VAL A 174 14.44 9.38 -24.08
CA VAL A 174 13.54 10.25 -24.86
C VAL A 174 12.47 10.91 -23.99
N ARG A 175 11.85 10.17 -23.08
CA ARG A 175 10.82 10.71 -22.16
C ARG A 175 11.38 11.72 -21.17
N LYS A 176 12.56 11.44 -20.58
CA LYS A 176 13.23 12.37 -19.67
C LYS A 176 13.56 13.68 -20.40
N ALA A 177 14.13 13.55 -21.60
CA ALA A 177 14.43 14.69 -22.48
C ALA A 177 13.18 15.46 -22.91
N PHE A 178 12.06 14.78 -23.16
CA PHE A 178 10.78 15.41 -23.46
C PHE A 178 10.26 16.22 -22.27
N VAL A 179 10.29 15.66 -21.06
CA VAL A 179 9.91 16.38 -19.84
C VAL A 179 10.84 17.58 -19.61
N ASP A 180 12.14 17.44 -19.84
CA ASP A 180 13.11 18.54 -19.76
C ASP A 180 12.82 19.64 -20.78
N ALA A 181 12.52 19.28 -22.02
CA ALA A 181 12.16 20.22 -23.07
C ALA A 181 10.87 20.98 -22.75
N MET A 182 9.85 20.29 -22.21
CA MET A 182 8.64 20.96 -21.74
C MET A 182 8.94 21.91 -20.57
N ASN A 183 9.88 21.54 -19.69
CA ASN A 183 10.23 22.36 -18.54
C ASN A 183 10.90 23.69 -18.90
N VAL A 184 11.44 23.86 -20.12
CA VAL A 184 11.92 25.15 -20.63
C VAL A 184 10.80 26.20 -20.62
N TRP A 185 9.58 25.81 -20.96
CA TRP A 185 8.41 26.71 -20.95
C TRP A 185 7.68 26.69 -19.62
N LEU A 186 7.65 25.54 -18.95
CA LEU A 186 6.87 25.38 -17.72
C LEU A 186 7.60 25.96 -16.50
N VAL A 187 8.93 25.97 -16.48
CA VAL A 187 9.78 26.51 -15.39
C VAL A 187 9.34 25.97 -14.03
N LEU A 188 9.19 24.65 -13.95
CA LEU A 188 8.84 23.93 -12.72
C LEU A 188 10.10 23.66 -11.89
N PRO A 189 9.98 23.57 -10.56
CA PRO A 189 11.06 23.15 -9.67
C PRO A 189 11.61 21.75 -10.01
N ASN A 190 12.89 21.51 -9.75
CA ASN A 190 13.57 20.28 -10.15
C ASN A 190 13.00 19.02 -9.49
N ASP A 191 12.57 19.11 -8.23
CA ASP A 191 11.92 18.02 -7.50
C ASP A 191 10.63 17.56 -8.19
N VAL A 192 9.87 18.51 -8.74
CA VAL A 192 8.63 18.27 -9.49
C VAL A 192 8.91 17.58 -10.81
N VAL A 193 9.88 18.13 -11.55
CA VAL A 193 10.35 17.55 -12.82
C VAL A 193 10.81 16.11 -12.60
N ASN A 194 11.54 15.86 -11.52
CA ASN A 194 12.02 14.52 -11.17
C ASN A 194 10.87 13.58 -10.78
N ARG A 195 9.85 14.06 -10.07
CA ARG A 195 8.64 13.27 -9.74
C ARG A 195 7.88 12.86 -11.00
N VAL A 196 7.64 13.80 -11.93
CA VAL A 196 6.97 13.52 -13.21
C VAL A 196 7.79 12.54 -14.05
N LYS A 197 9.11 12.71 -14.12
CA LYS A 197 10.01 11.75 -14.78
C LYS A 197 9.92 10.36 -14.15
N SER A 198 9.88 10.27 -12.83
CA SER A 198 9.79 9.01 -12.09
C SER A 198 8.48 8.27 -12.36
N ILE A 199 7.34 8.97 -12.33
CA ILE A 199 6.03 8.39 -12.67
C ILE A 199 6.02 7.92 -14.13
N ALA A 200 6.47 8.76 -15.07
CA ALA A 200 6.52 8.43 -16.49
C ALA A 200 7.46 7.25 -16.80
N GLU A 201 8.58 7.14 -16.09
CA GLU A 201 9.52 6.03 -16.21
C GLU A 201 8.96 4.74 -15.62
N THR A 202 8.32 4.80 -14.45
CA THR A 202 7.64 3.66 -13.82
C THR A 202 6.54 3.09 -14.70
N LEU A 203 5.64 3.94 -15.20
CA LEU A 203 4.56 3.53 -16.10
C LEU A 203 5.10 2.93 -17.41
N HIS A 204 6.16 3.53 -17.95
CA HIS A 204 6.77 3.01 -19.16
C HIS A 204 7.39 1.64 -18.92
N ASN A 205 8.20 1.47 -17.88
CA ASN A 205 8.85 0.20 -17.58
C ASN A 205 7.82 -0.92 -17.34
N ALA A 206 6.70 -0.60 -16.68
CA ALA A 206 5.60 -1.53 -16.53
C ALA A 206 5.02 -1.94 -17.90
N SER A 207 4.70 -0.97 -18.76
CA SER A 207 4.15 -1.25 -20.10
C SER A 207 5.09 -2.10 -20.92
N LEU A 208 6.39 -1.82 -20.87
CA LEU A 208 7.39 -2.59 -21.61
C LEU A 208 7.46 -4.05 -21.19
N MET A 209 7.31 -4.33 -19.89
CA MET A 209 7.30 -5.69 -19.37
C MET A 209 6.05 -6.44 -19.83
N SER A 210 4.89 -5.78 -19.83
CA SER A 210 3.64 -6.33 -20.38
C SER A 210 3.74 -6.56 -21.89
N ASP A 211 4.15 -5.54 -22.65
CA ASP A 211 4.31 -5.59 -24.11
C ASP A 211 5.23 -6.74 -24.53
N ASP A 212 6.38 -6.91 -23.84
CA ASP A 212 7.30 -8.01 -24.13
C ASP A 212 6.65 -9.39 -23.94
N ILE A 213 5.79 -9.55 -22.92
CA ILE A 213 5.06 -10.79 -22.66
C ILE A 213 3.98 -11.02 -23.72
N GLU A 214 3.17 -10.00 -24.01
CA GLU A 214 2.08 -10.07 -25.00
C GLU A 214 2.61 -10.42 -26.39
N ASP A 215 3.69 -9.75 -26.81
CA ASP A 215 4.33 -9.99 -28.10
C ASP A 215 5.21 -11.25 -28.12
N SER A 216 5.35 -11.93 -26.97
CA SER A 216 6.31 -13.04 -26.79
C SER A 216 7.73 -12.67 -27.25
N SER A 217 8.12 -11.43 -27.00
CA SER A 217 9.39 -10.85 -27.45
C SER A 217 10.55 -11.40 -26.63
N PRO A 218 11.50 -12.15 -27.22
CA PRO A 218 12.58 -12.75 -26.45
C PRO A 218 13.66 -11.73 -26.01
N LEU A 219 13.70 -10.57 -26.66
CA LEU A 219 14.78 -9.59 -26.50
C LEU A 219 14.24 -8.17 -26.35
N ARG A 220 14.95 -7.40 -25.52
CA ARG A 220 14.72 -5.99 -25.25
C ARG A 220 16.03 -5.21 -25.39
N PRO A 221 16.04 -4.22 -26.29
CA PRO A 221 17.04 -4.11 -27.36
C PRO A 221 18.43 -4.66 -27.00
N GLY A 222 18.71 -5.86 -27.52
CA GLY A 222 20.01 -6.54 -27.40
C GLY A 222 20.22 -7.30 -26.08
N GLN A 223 19.35 -7.13 -25.09
CA GLN A 223 19.35 -7.86 -23.83
C GLN A 223 18.14 -8.81 -23.76
N PRO A 224 18.15 -9.86 -22.92
CA PRO A 224 16.99 -10.73 -22.73
C PRO A 224 15.79 -9.94 -22.16
N ALA A 225 14.57 -10.25 -22.61
CA ALA A 225 13.37 -9.66 -22.01
C ALA A 225 13.16 -10.16 -20.57
N ALA A 226 12.55 -9.36 -19.69
CA ALA A 226 12.42 -9.70 -18.27
C ALA A 226 11.75 -11.06 -18.02
N HIS A 227 10.69 -11.39 -18.78
CA HIS A 227 9.98 -12.66 -18.66
C HIS A 227 10.78 -13.89 -19.12
N THR A 228 11.84 -13.69 -19.91
CA THR A 228 12.76 -14.77 -20.32
C THR A 228 13.77 -15.12 -19.24
N ILE A 229 14.03 -14.19 -18.31
CA ILE A 229 14.95 -14.37 -17.18
C ILE A 229 14.17 -14.85 -15.95
N PHE A 230 13.11 -14.15 -15.57
CA PHE A 230 12.40 -14.35 -14.31
C PHE A 230 11.08 -15.12 -14.46
N GLY A 231 10.73 -15.50 -15.69
CA GLY A 231 9.46 -16.12 -16.02
C GLY A 231 8.30 -15.13 -16.15
N GLN A 232 7.25 -15.56 -16.86
CA GLN A 232 6.07 -14.73 -17.13
C GLN A 232 5.35 -14.31 -15.84
N GLY A 233 5.09 -15.23 -14.91
CA GLY A 233 4.33 -14.93 -13.69
C GLY A 233 4.97 -13.85 -12.81
N GLN A 234 6.28 -13.93 -12.55
CA GLN A 234 6.99 -12.92 -11.76
C GLN A 234 7.06 -11.58 -12.49
N THR A 235 7.23 -11.61 -13.82
CA THR A 235 7.31 -10.40 -14.64
C THR A 235 5.97 -9.68 -14.72
N THR A 236 4.84 -10.40 -14.92
CA THR A 236 3.49 -9.81 -14.88
C THR A 236 3.18 -9.24 -13.50
N ASN A 237 3.49 -9.97 -12.42
CA ASN A 237 3.28 -9.46 -11.06
C ASN A 237 4.10 -8.19 -10.80
N SER A 238 5.36 -8.16 -11.24
CA SER A 238 6.23 -6.99 -11.10
C SER A 238 5.75 -5.81 -11.95
N ALA A 239 5.26 -6.05 -13.17
CA ALA A 239 4.67 -5.00 -14.01
C ALA A 239 3.42 -4.39 -13.36
N ASN A 240 2.52 -5.22 -12.82
CA ASN A 240 1.34 -4.78 -12.08
C ASN A 240 1.70 -4.01 -10.81
N TYR A 241 2.71 -4.46 -10.06
CA TYR A 241 3.22 -3.73 -8.90
C TYR A 241 3.69 -2.31 -9.27
N LEU A 242 4.41 -2.15 -10.40
CA LEU A 242 4.82 -0.83 -10.88
C LEU A 242 3.63 0.06 -11.28
N LEU A 243 2.59 -0.51 -11.90
CA LEU A 243 1.36 0.23 -12.22
C LEU A 243 0.63 0.70 -10.95
N ILE A 244 0.52 -0.17 -9.94
CA ILE A 244 -0.08 0.16 -8.64
C ILE A 244 0.74 1.25 -7.95
N GLN A 245 2.07 1.15 -7.95
CA GLN A 245 2.95 2.16 -7.36
C GLN A 245 2.76 3.54 -8.01
N ALA A 246 2.69 3.60 -9.35
CA ALA A 246 2.43 4.84 -10.07
C ALA A 246 1.02 5.39 -9.78
N MET A 247 0.02 4.51 -9.73
CA MET A 247 -1.36 4.87 -9.41
C MET A 247 -1.49 5.42 -7.98
N ASP A 248 -0.88 4.77 -6.99
CA ASP A 248 -0.91 5.21 -5.59
C ASP A 248 -0.30 6.59 -5.44
N GLN A 249 0.83 6.87 -6.11
CA GLN A 249 1.41 8.21 -6.11
C GLN A 249 0.45 9.26 -6.69
N ILE A 250 -0.20 8.98 -7.82
CA ILE A 250 -1.16 9.91 -8.43
C ILE A 250 -2.42 10.06 -7.56
N ARG A 251 -2.86 8.97 -6.90
CA ARG A 251 -4.03 8.97 -6.02
C ARG A 251 -3.78 9.79 -4.77
N ASP A 252 -2.59 9.66 -4.18
CA ASP A 252 -2.22 10.41 -2.99
C ASP A 252 -2.10 11.91 -3.31
N ASP A 253 -1.48 12.25 -4.43
CA ASP A 253 -1.43 13.61 -5.00
C ASP A 253 -2.85 14.21 -5.21
N TYR A 254 -3.79 13.39 -5.68
CA TYR A 254 -5.19 13.80 -5.89
C TYR A 254 -5.94 13.98 -4.57
N LYS A 255 -5.85 12.98 -3.67
CA LYS A 255 -6.55 12.99 -2.38
C LYS A 255 -6.08 14.12 -1.48
N ASN A 256 -4.80 14.50 -1.49
CA ASN A 256 -4.32 15.64 -0.72
C ASN A 256 -5.08 16.94 -1.02
N LEU A 257 -5.59 17.07 -2.25
CA LEU A 257 -6.32 18.25 -2.74
C LEU A 257 -7.84 18.13 -2.57
N THR A 258 -8.37 17.02 -2.05
CA THR A 258 -9.80 16.85 -1.80
C THR A 258 -10.16 17.13 -0.33
N LYS A 259 -11.41 17.56 -0.10
CA LYS A 259 -11.91 17.86 1.25
C LYS A 259 -11.94 16.63 2.16
N ASP A 260 -12.17 15.46 1.58
CA ASP A 260 -12.33 14.19 2.31
C ASP A 260 -11.05 13.73 3.01
N TYR A 261 -9.89 14.20 2.54
CA TYR A 261 -8.58 13.85 3.10
C TYR A 261 -8.08 14.86 4.14
N ALA A 262 -8.72 16.02 4.22
CA ALA A 262 -8.35 17.11 5.13
C ALA A 262 -8.46 16.73 6.62
N THR A 263 -9.34 15.77 6.94
CA THR A 263 -9.57 15.27 8.30
C THR A 263 -8.45 14.35 8.80
N LEU A 264 -7.65 13.78 7.91
CA LEU A 264 -6.61 12.80 8.24
C LEU A 264 -5.20 13.40 8.31
N LYS A 265 -4.87 14.36 7.42
CA LYS A 265 -3.51 14.90 7.26
C LYS A 265 -3.41 16.44 7.25
N GLY A 266 -4.56 17.14 7.33
CA GLY A 266 -4.63 18.59 7.16
C GLY A 266 -5.03 18.99 5.73
N PHE A 267 -5.69 20.13 5.60
CA PHE A 267 -6.26 20.59 4.33
C PHE A 267 -5.17 21.07 3.36
N CYS A 268 -4.97 20.33 2.25
CA CYS A 268 -4.01 20.65 1.19
C CYS A 268 -2.59 20.89 1.70
N GLU A 269 -2.08 19.99 2.54
CA GLU A 269 -0.72 20.04 3.09
C GLU A 269 0.35 20.08 2.00
N ASP A 270 0.14 19.41 0.85
CA ASP A 270 1.10 19.46 -0.26
C ASP A 270 1.28 20.89 -0.80
N LEU A 271 0.26 21.75 -0.69
CA LEU A 271 0.38 23.17 -1.03
C LEU A 271 1.18 23.96 0.01
N ASP A 272 1.16 23.57 1.28
CA ASP A 272 2.01 24.18 2.32
C ASP A 272 3.47 23.85 2.12
N GLU A 273 3.74 22.60 1.73
CA GLU A 273 5.08 22.11 1.41
C GLU A 273 5.59 22.61 0.06
N GLY A 274 4.74 23.27 -0.74
CA GLY A 274 5.07 23.73 -2.09
C GLY A 274 5.29 22.59 -3.09
N LYS A 275 4.75 21.39 -2.80
CA LYS A 275 4.81 20.24 -3.71
C LYS A 275 3.89 20.49 -4.90
N TYR A 276 4.39 20.17 -6.08
CA TYR A 276 3.56 20.18 -7.28
C TYR A 276 3.05 18.78 -7.54
N SER A 277 1.84 18.53 -7.04
CA SER A 277 1.10 17.30 -7.26
C SER A 277 0.69 17.15 -8.73
N PHE A 278 0.36 15.93 -9.14
CA PHE A 278 -0.07 15.61 -10.49
C PHE A 278 -1.17 16.54 -11.06
N PRO A 279 -2.25 16.88 -10.30
CA PRO A 279 -3.25 17.86 -10.77
C PRO A 279 -2.66 19.26 -11.02
N LEU A 280 -1.69 19.69 -10.22
CA LEU A 280 -1.06 21.01 -10.36
C LEU A 280 -0.20 21.10 -11.61
N VAL A 281 0.53 20.03 -11.94
CA VAL A 281 1.29 19.92 -13.19
C VAL A 281 0.35 19.98 -14.40
N HIS A 282 -0.77 19.26 -14.34
CA HIS A 282 -1.80 19.34 -15.39
C HIS A 282 -2.35 20.76 -15.56
N ALA A 283 -2.62 21.48 -14.47
CA ALA A 283 -3.10 22.85 -14.54
C ALA A 283 -2.07 23.80 -15.19
N LEU A 284 -0.80 23.67 -14.82
CA LEU A 284 0.30 24.51 -15.35
C LEU A 284 0.61 24.22 -16.82
N THR A 285 0.39 22.98 -17.27
CA THR A 285 0.55 22.59 -18.68
C THR A 285 -0.63 23.04 -19.54
N THR A 286 -1.85 22.94 -19.01
CA THR A 286 -3.08 23.38 -19.70
C THR A 286 -3.19 24.90 -19.76
N GLN A 287 -2.68 25.59 -18.74
CA GLN A 287 -2.74 27.05 -18.60
C GLN A 287 -1.34 27.66 -18.38
N PRO A 288 -0.42 27.59 -19.37
CA PRO A 288 0.98 27.97 -19.18
C PRO A 288 1.18 29.46 -18.84
N ARG A 289 0.23 30.32 -19.23
CA ARG A 289 0.24 31.77 -18.97
C ARG A 289 -0.51 32.18 -17.69
N ASN A 290 -0.90 31.23 -16.83
CA ASN A 290 -1.58 31.55 -15.59
C ASN A 290 -0.62 32.19 -14.57
N VAL A 291 -0.49 33.52 -14.64
CA VAL A 291 0.43 34.31 -13.81
C VAL A 291 0.03 34.26 -12.33
N GLN A 292 -1.27 34.20 -12.05
CA GLN A 292 -1.81 34.13 -10.69
C GLN A 292 -1.41 32.83 -10.00
N LEU A 293 -1.67 31.67 -10.63
CA LEU A 293 -1.29 30.37 -10.09
C LEU A 293 0.22 30.29 -9.85
N ARG A 294 1.01 30.70 -10.84
CA ARG A 294 2.49 30.74 -10.71
C ARG A 294 2.96 31.66 -9.59
N GLY A 295 2.33 32.82 -9.43
CA GLY A 295 2.64 33.79 -8.38
C GLY A 295 2.37 33.20 -6.99
N ILE A 296 1.21 32.55 -6.80
CA ILE A 296 0.82 31.92 -5.54
C ILE A 296 1.81 30.82 -5.15
N LEU A 297 2.16 29.94 -6.10
CA LEU A 297 3.09 28.82 -5.85
C LEU A 297 4.52 29.29 -5.58
N ARG A 298 4.94 30.39 -6.23
CA ARG A 298 6.26 30.98 -5.96
C ARG A 298 6.31 31.63 -4.57
N GLU A 299 5.23 32.27 -4.14
CA GLU A 299 5.16 32.86 -2.81
C GLU A 299 5.17 31.78 -1.72
N SER A 300 4.44 30.67 -1.92
CA SER A 300 4.42 29.55 -0.97
C SER A 300 5.73 28.79 -0.86
N GLN A 301 6.70 28.99 -1.77
CA GLN A 301 8.06 28.48 -1.59
C GLN A 301 8.88 29.35 -0.63
N ASN A 302 8.57 30.63 -0.53
CA ASN A 302 9.26 31.57 0.35
C ASN A 302 8.66 31.57 1.75
N THR A 303 7.34 31.41 1.85
CA THR A 303 6.63 31.26 3.12
C THR A 303 6.49 29.78 3.42
N LYS A 304 7.01 29.28 4.55
CA LYS A 304 6.86 27.87 4.97
C LYS A 304 5.39 27.53 5.30
N GLY A 305 4.53 27.50 4.28
CA GLY A 305 3.09 27.31 4.39
C GLY A 305 2.28 28.24 3.49
N MET A 306 1.05 27.82 3.18
CA MET A 306 0.09 28.56 2.37
C MET A 306 -1.18 28.86 3.18
N SER A 307 -1.64 30.12 3.13
CA SER A 307 -2.87 30.50 3.83
C SER A 307 -4.11 29.84 3.22
N LEU A 308 -5.14 29.61 4.03
CA LEU A 308 -6.39 28.98 3.58
C LEU A 308 -7.02 29.67 2.34
N PRO A 309 -7.09 31.02 2.25
CA PRO A 309 -7.61 31.69 1.06
C PRO A 309 -6.79 31.41 -0.21
N LEU A 310 -5.45 31.30 -0.07
CA LEU A 310 -4.58 30.96 -1.20
C LEU A 310 -4.77 29.51 -1.63
N LYS A 311 -4.92 28.58 -0.68
CA LYS A 311 -5.25 27.17 -0.99
C LYS A 311 -6.56 27.04 -1.75
N GLN A 312 -7.60 27.75 -1.30
CA GLN A 312 -8.89 27.80 -2.00
C GLN A 312 -8.76 28.37 -3.41
N CYS A 313 -7.96 29.43 -3.58
CA CYS A 313 -7.69 30.00 -4.89
C CYS A 313 -6.98 28.99 -5.81
N VAL A 314 -5.98 28.25 -5.32
CA VAL A 314 -5.31 27.20 -6.09
C VAL A 314 -6.31 26.12 -6.53
N LEU A 315 -7.15 25.62 -5.62
CA LEU A 315 -8.18 24.63 -5.95
C LEU A 315 -9.16 25.12 -7.02
N GLU A 316 -9.58 26.39 -6.96
CA GLU A 316 -10.42 27.00 -8.00
C GLU A 316 -9.71 27.00 -9.37
N GLN A 317 -8.43 27.34 -9.41
CA GLN A 317 -7.64 27.31 -10.65
C GLN A 317 -7.50 25.87 -11.18
N LEU A 318 -7.31 24.87 -10.31
CA LEU A 318 -7.26 23.45 -10.70
C LEU A 318 -8.57 22.99 -11.34
N ASN A 319 -9.71 23.35 -10.74
CA ASN A 319 -11.04 23.02 -11.25
C ASN A 319 -11.32 23.74 -12.58
N GLN A 320 -10.96 25.03 -12.71
CA GLN A 320 -11.10 25.76 -13.98
C GLN A 320 -10.24 25.17 -15.10
N ALA A 321 -9.08 24.58 -14.76
CA ALA A 321 -8.24 23.87 -15.70
C ALA A 321 -8.71 22.44 -16.00
N GLY A 322 -9.79 21.96 -15.36
CA GLY A 322 -10.27 20.57 -15.48
C GLY A 322 -9.29 19.52 -14.93
N SER A 323 -8.40 19.93 -14.02
CA SER A 323 -7.27 19.10 -13.60
C SER A 323 -7.66 18.00 -12.64
N MET A 324 -8.71 18.22 -11.84
CA MET A 324 -9.24 17.22 -10.92
C MET A 324 -9.94 16.11 -11.71
N GLU A 325 -10.78 16.47 -12.66
CA GLU A 325 -11.49 15.55 -13.55
C GLU A 325 -10.51 14.75 -14.43
N TYR A 326 -9.49 15.43 -14.98
CA TYR A 326 -8.43 14.76 -15.74
C TYR A 326 -7.70 13.72 -14.88
N THR A 327 -7.28 14.09 -13.67
CA THR A 327 -6.56 13.19 -12.77
C THR A 327 -7.42 11.98 -12.38
N HIS A 328 -8.70 12.20 -12.06
CA HIS A 328 -9.64 11.13 -11.79
C HIS A 328 -9.84 10.19 -12.99
N SER A 329 -9.90 10.74 -14.21
CA SER A 329 -9.97 9.94 -15.45
C SER A 329 -8.73 9.06 -15.65
N ILE A 330 -7.53 9.60 -15.39
CA ILE A 330 -6.28 8.84 -15.47
C ILE A 330 -6.25 7.70 -14.45
N LEU A 331 -6.63 7.97 -13.20
CA LEU A 331 -6.73 6.93 -12.15
C LEU A 331 -7.71 5.82 -12.56
N GLY A 332 -8.87 6.17 -13.12
CA GLY A 332 -9.83 5.17 -13.61
C GLY A 332 -9.29 4.32 -14.76
N LYS A 333 -8.52 4.92 -15.69
CA LYS A 333 -7.87 4.18 -16.79
C LYS A 333 -6.79 3.22 -16.26
N LEU A 334 -5.96 3.68 -15.31
CA LEU A 334 -4.93 2.85 -14.69
C LEU A 334 -5.54 1.67 -13.93
N MET A 335 -6.57 1.91 -13.12
CA MET A 335 -7.30 0.84 -12.41
C MET A 335 -7.87 -0.18 -13.40
N LYS A 336 -8.52 0.28 -14.47
CA LYS A 336 -9.07 -0.61 -15.50
C LYS A 336 -7.98 -1.49 -16.14
N ASN A 337 -6.83 -0.92 -16.45
CA ASN A 337 -5.71 -1.67 -17.03
C ASN A 337 -5.20 -2.74 -16.06
N ILE A 338 -5.03 -2.39 -14.78
CA ILE A 338 -4.64 -3.34 -13.71
C ILE A 338 -5.65 -4.48 -13.61
N THR A 339 -6.94 -4.19 -13.57
CA THR A 339 -7.99 -5.24 -13.49
C THR A 339 -7.99 -6.17 -14.71
N VAL A 340 -7.77 -5.63 -15.92
CA VAL A 340 -7.68 -6.43 -17.14
C VAL A 340 -6.48 -7.37 -17.13
N GLU A 341 -5.32 -6.90 -16.64
CA GLU A 341 -4.08 -7.69 -16.53
C GLU A 341 -4.14 -8.76 -15.43
N ILE A 342 -4.86 -8.48 -14.34
CA ILE A 342 -5.03 -9.42 -13.22
C ILE A 342 -6.01 -10.55 -13.58
N GLY A 343 -7.05 -10.30 -14.37
CA GLY A 343 -8.08 -11.30 -14.70
C GLY A 343 -7.55 -12.63 -15.26
N PRO A 344 -6.63 -12.65 -16.25
CA PRO A 344 -6.00 -13.87 -16.74
C PRO A 344 -5.16 -14.59 -15.67
N LEU A 345 -4.51 -13.85 -14.76
CA LEU A 345 -3.77 -14.44 -13.64
C LEU A 345 -4.75 -15.11 -12.65
N GLU A 346 -5.85 -14.46 -12.31
CA GLU A 346 -6.91 -15.01 -11.45
C GLU A 346 -7.51 -16.29 -12.03
N GLN A 347 -7.78 -16.29 -13.34
CA GLN A 347 -8.33 -17.44 -14.04
C GLN A 347 -7.36 -18.64 -14.08
N LYS A 348 -6.05 -18.36 -14.19
CA LYS A 348 -4.99 -19.38 -14.18
C LYS A 348 -4.69 -19.90 -12.77
N MET A 349 -4.90 -19.07 -11.74
CA MET A 349 -4.68 -19.41 -10.33
C MET A 349 -5.93 -19.96 -9.63
N GLY A 350 -7.11 -19.84 -10.26
CA GLY A 350 -8.38 -20.38 -9.75
C GLY A 350 -9.01 -19.56 -8.61
N CYS A 351 -8.65 -18.28 -8.47
CA CYS A 351 -9.13 -17.40 -7.40
C CYS A 351 -9.52 -16.04 -7.99
N SER A 352 -10.77 -15.61 -7.81
CA SER A 352 -11.23 -14.25 -8.15
C SER A 352 -11.12 -13.34 -6.92
N ASN A 353 -10.59 -12.12 -7.08
CA ASN A 353 -10.69 -11.08 -6.05
C ASN A 353 -12.09 -10.47 -5.95
#